data_AF-A0A961HFS5-F1
#
_entry.id   AF-A0A961HFS5-F1
#
_cell.length_a   1.000
_cell.length_b   1.000
_cell.length_c   1.000
_cell.angle_alpha   90.00
_cell.angle_beta   90.00
_cell.angle_gamma   90.00
#
_symmetry.space_group_name_H-M   'P 1'
#
loop_
_entity.id
_entity.type
_entity.pdbx_description
1 polymer ?
#
loop_
_entity_poly.entity_id
_entity_poly.type
_entity_poly.pdbx_seq_one_letter_code
_entity_poly.pdbx_strand_id
1 'polypeptide(L)'
;MTDPQPISDAERLLLIPGTAVPLDDDGAAGYYLAASLDTDGDTDLWIVDRELMRRGPSDDTGDRWPTHEDEGELPDEFKARIAAVPLLCGRPTRKGRPCRLVVDAPGAPCQLHQTSTADQETNR
;
A
#
# COMPACT_ATOMS: atom_id res chain seq x y z
N MET A 1 29.45 14.22 -25.40
CA MET A 1 28.52 13.19 -24.88
C MET A 1 28.29 13.55 -23.44
N THR A 2 27.12 14.12 -23.15
CA THR A 2 26.73 14.51 -21.80
C THR A 2 26.07 13.30 -21.17
N ASP A 3 26.60 12.81 -20.05
CA ASP A 3 25.93 11.75 -19.29
C ASP A 3 24.52 12.21 -18.91
N PRO A 4 23.50 11.34 -19.03
CA PRO A 4 22.17 11.66 -18.56
C PRO A 4 22.25 11.97 -17.06
N GLN A 5 21.76 13.15 -16.67
CA GLN A 5 21.70 13.52 -15.25
C GLN A 5 20.74 12.56 -14.55
N PRO A 6 21.06 12.09 -13.33
CA PRO A 6 20.11 11.31 -12.55
C PRO A 6 18.88 12.17 -12.28
N ILE A 7 17.71 11.59 -12.56
CA ILE A 7 16.41 12.17 -12.25
C ILE A 7 16.39 12.48 -10.74
N SER A 8 16.12 13.72 -10.36
CA SER A 8 16.13 14.13 -8.96
C SER A 8 15.04 13.38 -8.17
N ASP A 9 15.19 13.19 -6.86
CA ASP A 9 14.17 12.56 -6.01
C ASP A 9 12.78 13.24 -6.09
N ALA A 10 12.69 14.45 -6.67
CA ALA A 10 11.47 15.21 -6.89
C ALA A 10 10.66 14.81 -8.14
N GLU A 11 11.14 13.87 -8.96
CA GLU A 11 10.49 13.48 -10.23
C GLU A 11 10.21 11.97 -10.29
N ARG A 12 9.89 11.35 -9.14
CA ARG A 12 9.48 9.95 -9.10
C ARG A 12 8.06 9.80 -9.64
N LEU A 13 7.94 9.27 -10.84
CA LEU A 13 6.69 9.01 -11.53
C LEU A 13 6.33 7.51 -11.43
N LEU A 14 5.12 7.22 -10.99
CA LEU A 14 4.58 5.87 -10.94
C LEU A 14 3.73 5.60 -12.20
N LEU A 15 4.19 4.73 -13.08
CA LEU A 15 3.38 4.27 -14.22
C LEU A 15 2.18 3.45 -13.76
N ILE A 16 1.00 3.71 -14.32
CA ILE A 16 -0.23 2.94 -14.05
C ILE A 16 -0.37 1.84 -15.11
N PRO A 17 -0.07 0.55 -14.80
CA PRO A 17 0.05 -0.49 -15.83
C PRO A 17 -1.25 -0.75 -16.60
N GLY A 18 -2.41 -0.56 -15.95
CA GLY A 18 -3.73 -0.75 -16.56
C GLY A 18 -4.10 0.31 -17.61
N THR A 19 -3.27 1.34 -17.79
CA THR A 19 -3.48 2.41 -18.78
C THR A 19 -2.61 2.27 -20.02
N ALA A 20 -1.73 1.26 -20.07
CA ALA A 20 -0.76 1.10 -21.15
C ALA A 20 -1.44 0.68 -22.46
N VAL A 21 -1.16 1.41 -23.54
CA VAL A 21 -1.65 1.12 -24.91
C VAL A 21 -0.45 1.01 -25.86
N PRO A 22 -0.32 -0.07 -26.66
CA PRO A 22 0.79 -0.23 -27.60
C PRO A 22 0.71 0.79 -28.74
N LEU A 23 1.85 1.30 -29.19
CA LEU A 23 1.96 2.25 -30.31
C LEU A 23 2.48 1.59 -31.60
N ASP A 24 2.27 0.27 -31.75
CA ASP A 24 2.83 -0.50 -32.86
C ASP A 24 2.26 -0.06 -34.22
N ASP A 25 0.97 0.28 -34.26
CA ASP A 25 0.28 0.74 -35.47
C ASP A 25 0.49 2.25 -35.75
N ASP A 26 1.08 2.99 -34.80
CA ASP A 26 1.28 4.43 -34.84
C ASP A 26 2.72 4.82 -35.25
N GLY A 27 3.50 3.86 -35.75
CA GLY A 27 4.88 4.08 -36.20
C GLY A 27 5.91 4.14 -35.07
N ALA A 28 5.51 3.86 -33.82
CA ALA A 28 6.39 3.76 -32.66
C ALA A 28 6.38 2.33 -32.09
N ALA A 29 6.68 1.37 -32.98
CA ALA A 29 6.76 -0.04 -32.60
C ALA A 29 7.76 -0.27 -31.46
N GLY A 30 7.35 -1.06 -30.47
CA GLY A 30 8.15 -1.29 -29.26
C GLY A 30 7.97 -0.25 -28.16
N TYR A 31 7.03 0.67 -28.29
CA TYR A 31 6.65 1.61 -27.22
C TYR A 31 5.22 1.39 -26.74
N TYR A 32 4.94 1.92 -25.54
CA TYR A 32 3.61 2.08 -24.97
C TYR A 32 3.34 3.57 -24.70
N LEU A 33 2.09 3.98 -24.82
CA LEU A 33 1.58 5.17 -24.13
C LEU A 33 0.98 4.72 -22.79
N ALA A 34 1.40 5.32 -21.68
CA ALA A 34 0.87 4.99 -20.36
C ALA A 34 0.71 6.25 -19.49
N ALA A 35 -0.28 6.25 -18.62
CA ALA A 35 -0.43 7.29 -17.62
C ALA A 35 0.57 7.07 -16.47
N SER A 36 1.12 8.15 -15.94
CA SER A 36 1.89 8.17 -14.71
C SER A 36 1.17 8.98 -13.63
N LEU A 37 1.48 8.71 -12.37
CA LEU A 37 1.15 9.56 -11.24
C LEU A 37 2.44 10.15 -10.67
N ASP A 38 2.44 11.46 -10.40
CA ASP A 38 3.52 12.10 -9.66
C ASP A 38 3.28 12.04 -8.13
N THR A 39 4.19 12.66 -7.37
CA THR A 39 4.12 12.70 -5.90
C THR A 39 2.96 13.53 -5.36
N ASP A 40 2.43 14.44 -6.16
CA ASP A 40 1.29 15.29 -5.80
C ASP A 40 -0.05 14.63 -6.19
N GLY A 41 -0.01 13.53 -6.93
CA GLY A 41 -1.16 12.76 -7.40
C GLY A 41 -1.69 13.23 -8.75
N ASP A 42 -0.96 14.10 -9.45
CA ASP A 42 -1.30 14.55 -10.79
C ASP A 42 -0.93 13.49 -11.82
N THR A 43 -1.69 13.46 -12.92
CA THR A 43 -1.58 12.44 -13.95
C THR A 43 -1.04 13.01 -15.26
N ASP A 44 0.04 12.42 -15.76
CA ASP A 44 0.67 12.75 -17.04
C ASP A 44 0.71 11.54 -17.98
N LEU A 45 0.84 11.78 -19.29
CA LEU A 45 0.97 10.73 -20.31
C LEU A 45 2.42 10.61 -20.78
N TRP A 46 2.96 9.40 -20.74
CA TRP A 46 4.33 9.09 -21.11
C TRP A 46 4.42 8.05 -22.22
N ILE A 47 5.41 8.24 -23.09
CA ILE A 47 5.84 7.23 -24.05
C ILE A 47 6.94 6.41 -23.37
N VAL A 48 6.69 5.10 -23.21
CA VAL A 48 7.53 4.19 -22.44
C VAL A 48 8.04 3.08 -23.34
N ASP A 49 9.34 2.82 -23.28
CA ASP A 49 9.97 1.70 -23.99
C ASP A 49 9.47 0.35 -23.41
N ARG A 50 8.95 -0.52 -24.28
CA ARG A 50 8.36 -1.83 -23.92
C ARG A 50 9.40 -2.79 -23.37
N GLU A 51 10.63 -2.73 -23.87
CA GLU A 51 11.71 -3.58 -23.42
C GLU A 51 12.18 -3.17 -22.03
N LEU A 52 12.22 -1.87 -21.75
CA LEU A 52 12.52 -1.32 -20.44
C LEU A 52 11.47 -1.73 -19.39
N MET A 53 10.18 -1.60 -19.72
CA MET A 53 9.06 -2.09 -18.87
C MET A 53 9.13 -3.60 -18.60
N ARG A 54 9.50 -4.41 -19.61
CA ARG A 54 9.55 -5.87 -19.50
C ARG A 54 10.70 -6.37 -18.63
N ARG A 55 11.82 -5.66 -18.58
CA ARG A 55 13.00 -6.02 -17.78
C ARG A 55 12.73 -5.96 -16.27
N GLY A 56 11.61 -5.36 -15.87
CA GLY A 56 11.30 -5.15 -14.47
C GLY A 56 12.20 -4.07 -13.88
N PRO A 57 12.11 -3.85 -12.55
CA PRO A 57 12.80 -2.75 -11.92
C PRO A 57 14.31 -2.83 -12.13
N SER A 58 14.89 -1.76 -12.65
CA SER A 58 16.33 -1.58 -12.83
C SER A 58 16.80 -0.37 -12.04
N ASP A 59 18.07 -0.35 -11.64
CA ASP A 59 18.67 0.79 -10.94
C ASP A 59 18.58 2.11 -11.75
N ASP A 60 18.35 2.00 -13.07
CA ASP A 60 18.22 3.10 -14.02
C ASP A 60 16.77 3.62 -14.20
N THR A 61 15.74 2.92 -13.69
CA THR A 61 14.31 3.30 -13.85
C THR A 61 13.69 3.98 -12.64
N GLY A 62 14.48 4.41 -11.66
CA GLY A 62 13.95 5.05 -10.45
C GLY A 62 13.22 4.07 -9.51
N ASP A 63 13.32 2.77 -9.79
CA ASP A 63 12.71 1.67 -9.03
C ASP A 63 13.49 1.27 -7.77
N ARG A 64 14.28 2.19 -7.21
CA ARG A 64 14.47 2.12 -5.78
C ARG A 64 13.11 2.46 -5.19
N TRP A 65 12.28 1.42 -5.01
CA TRP A 65 11.16 1.43 -4.08
C TRP A 65 11.66 2.29 -2.93
N PRO A 66 11.05 3.46 -2.64
CA PRO A 66 11.46 4.22 -1.47
C PRO A 66 11.44 3.19 -0.38
N THR A 67 12.62 2.88 0.16
CA THR A 67 12.77 1.89 1.24
C THR A 67 11.75 2.37 2.25
N HIS A 68 10.58 1.71 2.33
CA HIS A 68 9.52 2.08 3.24
C HIS A 68 10.25 2.26 4.54
N GLU A 69 10.31 3.50 5.03
CA GLU A 69 11.38 3.99 5.88
C GLU A 69 11.83 2.83 6.74
N ASP A 70 13.00 2.27 6.40
CA ASP A 70 13.44 0.99 6.97
C ASP A 70 13.89 1.34 8.39
N GLU A 71 12.91 1.71 9.22
CA GLU A 71 13.01 2.23 10.58
C GLU A 71 13.59 1.16 11.51
N GLY A 72 13.88 -0.02 10.96
CA GLY A 72 14.38 -1.17 11.66
C GLY A 72 13.33 -1.72 12.59
N GLU A 73 13.79 -2.52 13.55
CA GLU A 73 12.91 -3.04 14.57
C GLU A 73 12.47 -1.91 15.52
N LEU A 74 11.19 -1.91 15.89
CA LEU A 74 10.64 -0.95 16.85
C LEU A 74 11.48 -0.98 18.15
N PRO A 75 11.94 0.18 18.67
CA PRO A 75 12.73 0.22 19.91
C PRO A 75 11.99 -0.43 21.09
N ASP A 76 12.73 -1.10 21.97
CA ASP A 76 12.17 -1.91 23.07
C ASP A 76 11.27 -1.11 24.02
N GLU A 77 11.53 0.18 24.19
CA GLU A 77 10.66 1.07 24.97
C GLU A 77 9.24 1.15 24.41
N PHE A 78 9.09 1.17 23.09
CA PHE A 78 7.78 1.21 22.44
C PHE A 78 7.12 -0.17 22.43
N LYS A 79 7.90 -1.24 22.24
CA LYS A 79 7.39 -2.60 22.41
C LYS A 79 6.82 -2.83 23.81
N ALA A 80 7.54 -2.39 24.85
CA ALA A 80 7.08 -2.48 26.23
C ALA A 80 5.81 -1.66 26.47
N ARG A 81 5.71 -0.45 25.89
CA ARG A 81 4.50 0.37 25.96
C ARG A 81 3.30 -0.30 25.29
N ILE A 82 3.49 -0.89 24.11
CA ILE A 82 2.42 -1.61 23.38
C ILE A 82 1.98 -2.84 24.17
N ALA A 83 2.93 -3.63 24.68
CA ALA A 83 2.65 -4.83 25.47
C ALA A 83 1.90 -4.53 26.78
N ALA A 84 2.08 -3.33 27.35
CA ALA A 84 1.36 -2.89 28.55
C ALA A 84 -0.09 -2.46 28.28
N VAL A 85 -0.48 -2.25 27.01
CA VAL A 85 -1.86 -1.87 26.67
C VAL A 85 -2.77 -3.09 26.79
N PRO A 86 -3.86 -3.02 27.57
CA PRO A 86 -4.84 -4.09 27.63
C PRO A 86 -5.47 -4.34 26.26
N LEU A 87 -5.62 -5.60 25.88
CA LEU A 87 -6.35 -5.96 24.66
C LEU A 87 -7.83 -5.62 24.83
N LEU A 88 -8.42 -4.98 23.83
CA LEU A 88 -9.81 -4.54 23.84
C LEU A 88 -10.63 -5.32 22.81
N CYS A 89 -11.91 -5.54 23.12
CA CYS A 89 -12.82 -6.29 22.24
C CYS A 89 -12.97 -5.68 20.84
N GLY A 90 -13.00 -4.35 20.71
CA GLY A 90 -13.07 -3.64 19.43
C GLY A 90 -14.38 -3.78 18.64
N ARG A 91 -15.22 -4.78 18.93
CA ARG A 91 -16.50 -5.02 18.24
C ARG A 91 -17.44 -3.81 18.32
N PRO A 92 -18.23 -3.54 17.27
CA PRO A 92 -19.11 -2.40 17.24
C PRO A 92 -20.23 -2.55 18.28
N THR A 93 -20.40 -1.54 19.12
CA THR A 93 -21.56 -1.41 20.00
C THR A 93 -22.82 -1.07 19.18
N ARG A 94 -24.01 -1.12 19.81
CA ARG A 94 -25.27 -0.67 19.19
C ARG A 94 -25.24 0.76 18.65
N LYS A 95 -24.33 1.61 19.16
CA LYS A 95 -24.12 2.99 18.70
C LYS A 95 -22.98 3.13 17.68
N GLY A 96 -22.46 2.02 17.15
CA GLY A 96 -21.36 1.99 16.17
C GLY A 96 -19.96 2.26 16.73
N ARG A 97 -19.83 2.64 18.01
CA ARG A 97 -18.52 2.86 18.64
C ARG A 97 -17.84 1.53 18.99
N PRO A 98 -16.51 1.43 18.92
CA PRO A 98 -15.79 0.21 19.28
C PRO A 98 -15.92 -0.08 20.78
N CYS A 99 -16.17 -1.36 21.11
CA CYS A 99 -16.23 -1.84 22.49
C CYS A 99 -14.86 -1.76 23.16
N ARG A 100 -14.83 -1.21 24.38
CA ARG A 100 -13.60 -1.02 25.18
C ARG A 100 -13.49 -1.97 26.38
N LEU A 101 -14.26 -3.06 26.38
CA LEU A 101 -14.09 -4.11 27.38
C LEU A 101 -12.79 -4.88 27.11
N VAL A 102 -12.05 -5.17 28.18
CA VAL A 102 -10.78 -5.90 28.13
C VAL A 102 -11.03 -7.37 27.79
N VAL A 103 -10.13 -7.96 27.01
CA VAL A 103 -10.14 -9.36 26.58
C VAL A 103 -8.77 -10.00 26.77
N ASP A 104 -8.72 -11.32 26.87
CA ASP A 104 -7.47 -12.04 27.17
C ASP A 104 -6.65 -12.38 25.93
N ALA A 105 -7.25 -12.29 24.73
CA ALA A 105 -6.59 -12.62 23.46
C ALA A 105 -6.95 -11.63 22.35
N PRO A 106 -6.02 -11.32 21.42
CA PRO A 106 -6.29 -10.42 20.30
C PRO A 106 -7.46 -10.93 19.45
N GLY A 107 -8.41 -10.06 19.14
CA GLY A 107 -9.59 -10.40 18.34
C GLY A 107 -10.68 -11.19 19.08
N ALA A 108 -10.46 -11.57 20.34
CA ALA A 108 -11.49 -12.26 21.12
C ALA A 108 -12.70 -11.34 21.38
N PRO A 109 -13.94 -11.86 21.29
CA PRO A 109 -15.11 -11.15 21.81
C PRO A 109 -15.06 -11.03 23.33
N CYS A 110 -15.50 -9.90 23.88
CA CYS A 110 -15.83 -9.80 25.30
C CYS A 110 -17.09 -10.60 25.63
N GLN A 111 -17.34 -10.89 26.91
CA GLN A 111 -18.48 -11.68 27.37
C GLN A 111 -19.84 -11.18 26.84
N LEU A 112 -20.03 -9.86 26.68
CA LEU A 112 -21.26 -9.28 26.13
C LEU A 112 -21.43 -9.54 24.62
N HIS A 113 -20.32 -9.61 23.88
CA HIS A 113 -20.35 -9.90 22.45
C HIS A 113 -20.19 -11.39 22.13
N GLN A 114 -19.77 -12.21 23.09
CA GLN A 114 -19.79 -13.68 23.01
C GLN A 114 -21.23 -14.19 22.95
N THR A 115 -22.09 -13.67 23.82
CA THR A 115 -23.51 -14.04 23.87
C THR A 115 -24.28 -13.57 22.64
N SER A 116 -23.96 -12.39 22.10
CA SER A 116 -24.63 -11.89 20.87
C SER A 116 -24.30 -12.68 19.60
N THR A 117 -23.17 -13.39 19.54
CA THR A 117 -22.86 -14.26 18.38
C THR A 117 -23.55 -15.62 18.45
N ALA A 118 -23.82 -16.14 19.65
CA ALA A 118 -24.56 -17.40 19.82
C ALA A 118 -26.03 -17.28 19.36
N ASP A 119 -26.60 -16.08 19.45
CA ASP A 119 -27.96 -15.78 18.98
C ASP A 119 -28.08 -15.64 17.45
N GLN A 120 -26.96 -15.65 16.69
CA GLN A 120 -27.00 -15.58 15.22
C GLN A 120 -26.88 -16.93 14.50
N GLU A 121 -26.52 -18.01 15.21
CA GLU A 121 -26.41 -19.35 14.61
C GLU A 121 -27.73 -20.16 14.68
N THR A 122 -28.73 -19.72 15.44
CA THR A 122 -30.03 -20.42 15.58
C THR A 122 -31.12 -19.94 14.63
N ASN A 123 -30.80 -19.03 13.69
CA ASN A 123 -31.77 -18.53 12.71
C ASN A 123 -31.18 -18.55 11.29
N ARG A 124 -30.82 -19.75 10.81
CA ARG A 124 -30.58 -20.05 9.40
C ARG A 124 -31.50 -21.17 8.94
#